data_AF-A0A372IW97-F1
#
_entry.id   AF-A0A372IW97-F1
#
_cell.length_a   1.000
_cell.length_b   1.000
_cell.length_c   1.000
_cell.angle_alpha   90.00
_cell.angle_beta   90.00
_cell.angle_gamma   90.00
#
_symmetry.space_group_name_H-M   'P 1'
#
loop_
_entity.id
_entity.type
_entity.pdbx_description
1 polymer ?
#
loop_
_entity_poly.entity_id
_entity_poly.type
_entity_poly.pdbx_seq_one_letter_code
_entity_poly.pdbx_strand_id
1 'polypeptide(L)' 'MDVGELTRLLGEAEEHHSRYEATAPPHHWSGWYAGYIVARLDGRTEDEAVAAATLGTEGARR' A
#
# COMPACT_ATOMS: atom_id res chain seq x y z
N MET A 1 9.61 8.62 11.30
CA MET A 1 9.15 9.18 10.02
C MET A 1 8.87 10.66 10.19
N ASP A 2 9.43 11.49 9.31
CA ASP A 2 9.07 12.90 9.20
C ASP A 2 8.02 13.11 8.08
N VAL A 3 7.53 14.34 7.93
CA VAL A 3 6.51 14.66 6.92
C VAL A 3 7.00 14.39 5.49
N GLY A 4 8.27 14.64 5.19
CA GLY A 4 8.82 14.43 3.85
C GLY A 4 8.92 12.95 3.49
N GLU A 5 9.35 12.12 4.44
CA GLU A 5 9.36 10.67 4.28
C GLU A 5 7.93 10.12 4.09
N LEU A 6 6.95 10.62 4.85
CA LEU A 6 5.55 10.22 4.66
C LEU A 6 5.01 10.63 3.29
N THR A 7 5.31 11.85 2.83
CA THR A 7 4.87 12.34 1.52
C THR A 7 5.42 11.47 0.39
N ARG A 8 6.70 11.08 0.46
CA ARG A 8 7.29 10.17 -0.53
C ARG A 8 6.55 8.82 -0.55
N LEU A 9 6.33 8.23 0.62
CA LEU A 9 5.67 6.93 0.73
C LEU A 9 4.21 6.95 0.27
N LEU A 10 3.50 8.06 0.52
CA LEU A 10 2.15 8.26 0.00
C LEU A 10 2.13 8.35 -1.53
N GLY A 11 3.11 9.03 -2.15
CA GLY A 11 3.26 9.08 -3.61
C GLY A 11 3.57 7.71 -4.22
N GLU A 12 4.44 6.92 -3.60
CA GLU A 12 4.69 5.53 -4.01
C GLU A 12 3.40 4.70 -3.92
N ALA A 13 2.69 4.78 -2.79
CA ALA A 13 1.45 4.07 -2.59
C ALA A 13 0.39 4.45 -3.64
N GLU A 14 0.27 5.73 -4.00
CA GLU A 14 -0.63 6.22 -5.06
C GLU A 14 -0.30 5.62 -6.43
N GLU A 15 0.97 5.62 -6.81
CA GLU A 15 1.40 5.05 -8.09
C GLU A 15 1.06 3.56 -8.19
N HIS A 16 1.37 2.79 -7.13
CA HIS A 16 1.16 1.35 -7.16
C HIS A 16 -0.30 0.95 -6.95
N HIS A 17 -1.04 1.66 -6.10
CA HIS A 17 -2.47 1.43 -5.88
C HIS A 17 -3.27 1.64 -7.17
N SER A 18 -2.93 2.67 -7.95
CA SER A 18 -3.55 2.92 -9.26
C SER A 18 -3.45 1.73 -10.22
N ARG A 19 -2.35 0.95 -10.14
CA ARG A 19 -2.16 -0.27 -10.95
C ARG A 19 -2.98 -1.44 -10.43
N TYR A 20 -3.21 -1.52 -9.13
CA TYR A 20 -4.02 -2.55 -8.47
C TYR A 20 -5.54 -2.30 -8.67
N GLU A 21 -5.98 -1.04 -8.66
CA GLU A 21 -7.40 -0.64 -8.72
C GLU A 21 -8.15 -1.23 -9.93
N ALA A 22 -7.47 -1.39 -11.07
CA ALA A 22 -8.09 -1.90 -12.30
C ALA A 22 -8.61 -3.33 -12.19
N THR A 23 -8.06 -4.15 -11.29
CA THR A 23 -8.42 -5.56 -11.12
C THR A 23 -8.89 -5.92 -9.71
N ALA A 24 -8.76 -4.99 -8.76
CA ALA A 24 -9.11 -5.19 -7.37
C ALA A 24 -10.63 -5.21 -7.13
N PRO A 25 -11.14 -6.11 -6.26
CA PRO A 25 -12.48 -5.98 -5.71
C PRO A 25 -12.65 -4.67 -4.91
N PRO A 26 -13.89 -4.24 -4.61
CA PRO A 26 -14.12 -3.07 -3.76
C PRO A 26 -13.39 -3.17 -2.43
N HIS A 27 -12.66 -2.12 -2.08
CA HIS A 27 -11.88 -2.03 -0.86
C HIS A 27 -11.72 -0.56 -0.45
N HIS A 28 -11.23 -0.31 0.77
CA HIS A 28 -10.85 1.04 1.19
C HIS A 28 -9.40 1.30 0.79
N TRP A 29 -9.18 2.34 -0.04
CA TRP A 29 -7.85 2.78 -0.46
C TRP A 29 -6.89 2.98 0.74
N SER A 30 -7.41 3.49 1.86
CA SER A 30 -6.63 3.72 3.07
C SER A 30 -6.05 2.45 3.68
N GLY A 31 -6.73 1.31 3.54
CA GLY A 31 -6.24 0.01 3.99
C GLY A 31 -5.05 -0.47 3.17
N TRP A 32 -5.13 -0.31 1.85
CA TRP A 32 -4.03 -0.67 0.96
C TRP A 32 -2.81 0.24 1.18
N TYR A 33 -3.03 1.56 1.28
CA TYR A 33 -1.97 2.53 1.57
C TYR A 33 -1.29 2.24 2.91
N ALA A 34 -2.06 1.94 3.97
CA ALA A 34 -1.50 1.59 5.26
C ALA A 34 -0.62 0.33 5.18
N GLY A 35 -1.08 -0.71 4.48
CA GLY A 35 -0.29 -1.93 4.27
C GLY A 35 1.02 -1.67 3.53
N TYR A 36 0.97 -0.85 2.48
CA TYR A 36 2.16 -0.47 1.71
C TYR A 36 3.15 0.33 2.57
N ILE A 37 2.67 1.38 3.24
CA ILE A 37 3.51 2.27 4.05
C ILE A 37 4.18 1.52 5.21
N VAL A 38 3.45 0.65 5.92
CA VAL A 38 4.01 -0.18 6.99
C VAL A 38 5.08 -1.12 6.45
N ALA A 39 4.84 -1.77 5.31
CA ALA A 39 5.84 -2.63 4.68
C ALA A 39 7.12 -1.87 4.29
N ARG A 40 7.01 -0.65 3.76
CA ARG A 40 8.17 0.19 3.43
C ARG A 40 8.93 0.63 4.68
N LEU A 41 8.21 0.99 5.74
CA LEU A 41 8.80 1.31 7.04
C LEU A 41 9.56 0.13 7.66
N ASP A 42 9.09 -1.09 7.42
CA ASP A 42 9.77 -2.33 7.84
C ASP A 42 10.99 -2.67 6.96
N GLY A 43 11.37 -1.79 6.02
CA GLY A 43 12.52 -1.94 5.14
C GLY A 43 12.27 -2.83 3.93
N ARG A 44 11.01 -3.15 3.61
CA ARG A 44 10.67 -3.95 2.43
C ARG A 44 10.83 -3.16 1.13
N THR A 45 11.13 -3.89 0.08
CA THR A 45 11.14 -3.38 -1.30
C THR A 45 9.73 -2.97 -1.74
N GLU A 46 9.63 -2.24 -2.85
CA GLU A 46 8.35 -1.77 -3.39
C GLU A 46 7.46 -2.95 -3.76
N ASP A 47 8.01 -3.96 -4.44
CA ASP A 47 7.29 -5.17 -4.85
C ASP A 47 6.77 -5.96 -3.63
N GLU A 48 7.57 -6.10 -2.58
CA GLU A 48 7.15 -6.74 -1.33
C GLU A 48 6.08 -5.93 -0.59
N ALA A 49 6.14 -4.60 -0.67
CA ALA A 49 5.13 -3.71 -0.10
C ALA A 49 3.81 -3.78 -0.86
N VAL A 50 3.85 -3.84 -2.21
CA VAL A 50 2.67 -4.10 -3.05
C VAL A 50 2.03 -5.43 -2.66
N ALA A 51 2.83 -6.50 -2.55
CA ALA A 51 2.31 -7.82 -2.20
C ALA A 51 1.66 -7.82 -0.80
N ALA A 52 2.30 -7.18 0.19
CA ALA A 52 1.78 -7.08 1.55
C ALA A 52 0.48 -6.26 1.63
N ALA A 53 0.44 -5.12 0.94
CA ALA A 53 -0.75 -4.25 0.87
C ALA A 53 -1.95 -4.96 0.25
N THR A 54 -1.74 -5.66 -0.87
CA THR A 54 -2.77 -6.44 -1.55
C THR A 54 -3.29 -7.56 -0.65
N LEU A 55 -2.40 -8.39 -0.08
CA LEU A 55 -2.79 -9.49 0.80
C LEU A 55 -3.58 -9.00 2.03
N GLY A 56 -3.12 -7.93 2.67
CA GLY A 56 -3.78 -7.36 3.85
C GLY A 56 -5.16 -6.80 3.52
N THR A 57 -5.30 -6.14 2.38
CA THR A 57 -6.57 -5.56 1.90
C THR A 57 -7.59 -6.65 1.54
N GLU A 58 -7.16 -7.71 0.87
CA GLU A 58 -8.01 -8.86 0.55
C GLU A 58 -8.37 -9.68 1.80
N GLY A 59 -7.46 -9.81 2.76
CA GLY A 59 -7.66 -10.51 4.02
C GLY A 59 -8.62 -9.80 4.98
N ALA A 60 -8.59 -8.46 5.01
CA ALA A 60 -9.47 -7.62 5.83
C ALA A 60 -10.93 -7.57 5.35
N ARG A 61 -11.24 -8.22 4.21
CA ARG A 61 -12.59 -8.32 3.64
C ARG A 61 -13.46 -9.43 4.27
N ARG A 62 -12.88 -10.28 5.12
CA ARG A 62 -13.59 -11.36 5.84
C ARG A 62 -14.09 -10.90 7.19
#